data_AF-A0A542AVN0-F1
#
_entry.id   AF-A0A542AVN0-F1
#
_cell.length_a   1.000
_cell.length_b   1.000
_cell.length_c   1.000
_cell.angle_alpha   90.00
_cell.angle_beta   90.00
_cell.angle_gamma   90.00
#
_symmetry.space_group_name_H-M   'P 1'
#
loop_
_entity.id
_entity.type
_entity.pdbx_description
1 polymer ?
#
loop_
_entity_poly.entity_id
_entity_poly.type
_entity_poly.pdbx_seq_one_letter_code
_entity_poly.pdbx_strand_id
1 'polypeptide(L)'
;MKKFNLYLAIFSMCALVLTGCSKDENEKINPGEDSAFVEITFGASLDELVNRAVQVNKDHFNQVPTCSDATPTVARIEFSYGGQNYSTDVDILFDGTAYFTDYSEALKIPVANNGTTTVTLTGFMVYDGDPTTDGDIIWIAPKSSEEGQFDGYVDNPLPFDFDVRDGTKPYIDIEVLCYDRRMVNEYGYVFFELENTELINFCIFGNFCPPSGRHYLASYSVNVWTVDENGNNLVDLYDGGIENMIVEEDGQYSADPLCIVLPDRLDETDRYRIEIRIQDGPDYDANEGELIRTAILTDLEIRTFFDGDDNLEYYHFFEGCGESDDPQIFDDPRDDTMVYKTCAKELNDSGVIALASVAKTGNKFDVTVLATNTTAGMSHLQHIHGFAPVQGVQQDATCPTMDAAGADGILTLAEGVPFYGPVQLGLSVSGDEFPVADANGNYIYERVFTLSAEEMENLTSLDKNVIVIHGLDGNATLPVACGELTLVQ
;
A
#
# COMPACT_ATOMS: atom_id res chain seq x y z
N MET A 1 -38.77 32.22 -71.53
CA MET A 1 -38.93 30.92 -70.83
C MET A 1 -37.59 30.39 -70.30
N LYS A 2 -36.85 31.19 -69.50
CA LYS A 2 -35.63 30.75 -68.79
C LYS A 2 -35.53 31.35 -67.38
N LYS A 3 -36.20 32.48 -67.13
CA LYS A 3 -36.30 33.08 -65.78
C LYS A 3 -37.39 32.47 -64.90
N PHE A 4 -38.43 31.87 -65.47
CA PHE A 4 -39.54 31.26 -64.70
C PHE A 4 -39.13 29.95 -64.01
N ASN A 5 -38.26 29.16 -64.65
CA ASN A 5 -37.75 27.91 -64.07
C ASN A 5 -36.73 28.16 -62.94
N LEU A 6 -36.09 29.34 -62.91
CA LEU A 6 -35.16 29.73 -61.85
C LEU A 6 -35.90 30.12 -60.56
N TYR A 7 -37.05 30.81 -60.68
CA TYR A 7 -37.88 31.15 -59.53
C TYR A 7 -38.58 29.93 -58.93
N LEU A 8 -38.98 28.94 -59.74
CA LEU A 8 -39.58 27.70 -59.24
C LEU A 8 -38.55 26.84 -58.48
N ALA A 9 -37.29 26.82 -58.91
CA ALA A 9 -36.21 26.10 -58.22
C ALA A 9 -35.85 26.75 -56.87
N ILE A 10 -35.84 28.08 -56.78
CA ILE A 10 -35.57 28.81 -55.53
C ILE A 10 -36.72 28.65 -54.52
N PHE A 11 -37.98 28.60 -55.00
CA PHE A 11 -39.13 28.38 -54.13
C PHE A 11 -39.20 26.96 -53.58
N SER A 12 -38.83 25.94 -54.38
CA SER A 12 -38.73 24.56 -53.93
C SER A 12 -37.55 24.32 -52.98
N MET A 13 -36.45 25.07 -53.14
CA MET A 13 -35.29 24.99 -52.25
C MET A 13 -35.54 25.69 -50.90
N CYS A 14 -36.34 26.75 -50.86
CA CYS A 14 -36.77 27.38 -49.60
C CYS A 14 -37.85 26.56 -48.85
N ALA A 15 -38.67 25.80 -49.56
CA ALA A 15 -39.67 24.92 -48.94
C ALA A 15 -39.05 23.68 -48.28
N LEU A 16 -37.88 23.22 -48.74
CA LEU A 16 -37.15 22.09 -48.16
C LEU A 16 -36.30 22.44 -46.93
N VAL A 17 -36.08 23.73 -46.65
CA VAL A 17 -35.33 24.20 -45.46
C VAL A 17 -36.27 24.43 -44.25
N LEU A 18 -37.59 24.30 -44.42
CA LEU A 18 -38.58 24.51 -43.35
C LEU A 18 -39.25 23.21 -42.86
N THR A 19 -38.78 22.03 -43.28
CA THR A 19 -39.39 20.74 -42.90
C THR A 19 -38.39 19.76 -42.29
N GLY A 20 -37.47 20.26 -41.46
CA GLY A 20 -36.45 19.45 -40.80
C GLY A 20 -36.33 19.77 -39.31
N CYS A 21 -37.37 19.46 -38.54
CA CYS A 21 -37.27 18.93 -37.19
C CYS A 21 -38.64 18.33 -36.81
N SER A 22 -38.63 17.02 -36.62
CA SER A 22 -39.72 16.25 -36.03
C SER A 22 -40.17 16.92 -34.74
N LYS A 23 -41.48 17.15 -34.65
CA LYS A 23 -42.14 17.54 -33.42
C LYS A 23 -42.40 16.24 -32.68
N ASP A 24 -41.52 15.88 -31.75
CA ASP A 24 -41.86 14.84 -30.80
C ASP A 24 -42.98 15.40 -29.91
N GLU A 25 -44.12 14.72 -29.99
CA GLU A 25 -45.27 14.96 -29.14
C GLU A 25 -44.86 14.58 -27.71
N ASN A 26 -44.30 15.55 -26.98
CA ASN A 26 -44.40 15.51 -25.53
C ASN A 26 -45.89 15.46 -25.21
N GLU A 27 -46.35 14.33 -24.67
CA GLU A 27 -47.59 14.25 -23.94
C GLU A 27 -47.57 15.38 -22.90
N LYS A 28 -48.24 16.49 -23.22
CA LYS A 28 -48.60 17.48 -22.23
C LYS A 28 -49.58 16.77 -21.31
N ILE A 29 -49.07 16.19 -20.24
CA ILE A 29 -49.84 15.96 -19.02
C ILE A 29 -50.43 17.32 -18.69
N ASN A 30 -51.73 17.48 -18.93
CA ASN A 30 -52.47 18.65 -18.53
C ASN A 30 -52.54 18.56 -17.01
N PRO A 31 -51.75 19.34 -16.25
CA PRO A 31 -51.87 19.30 -14.80
C PRO A 31 -53.27 19.81 -14.48
N GLY A 32 -54.02 19.08 -13.67
CA GLY A 32 -55.33 19.55 -13.21
C GLY A 32 -55.21 20.94 -12.60
N GLU A 33 -56.30 21.72 -12.61
CA GLU A 33 -56.38 23.15 -12.22
C GLU A 33 -55.85 23.49 -10.79
N ASP A 34 -55.35 22.51 -10.03
CA ASP A 34 -54.77 22.64 -8.69
C ASP A 34 -53.32 22.11 -8.58
N SER A 35 -52.48 22.31 -9.61
CA SER A 35 -51.07 21.89 -9.59
C SER A 35 -50.12 23.09 -9.46
N ALA A 36 -49.23 23.06 -8.48
CA ALA A 36 -48.11 23.99 -8.36
C ALA A 36 -46.86 23.40 -9.02
N PHE A 37 -45.88 24.25 -9.33
CA PHE A 37 -44.60 23.80 -9.92
C PHE A 37 -43.46 24.08 -8.94
N VAL A 38 -42.59 23.09 -8.77
CA VAL A 38 -41.35 23.20 -8.00
C VAL A 38 -40.17 23.21 -8.94
N GLU A 39 -39.23 24.10 -8.69
CA GLU A 39 -37.99 24.25 -9.45
C GLU A 39 -36.85 23.57 -8.69
N ILE A 40 -36.09 22.72 -9.37
CA ILE A 40 -34.93 22.03 -8.80
C ILE A 40 -33.66 22.65 -9.37
N THR A 41 -32.68 22.87 -8.50
CA THR A 41 -31.31 23.27 -8.87
C THR A 41 -30.34 22.22 -8.35
N PHE A 42 -29.33 21.88 -9.16
CA PHE A 42 -28.30 20.92 -8.78
C PHE A 42 -26.97 21.61 -8.54
N GLY A 43 -26.27 21.21 -7.48
CA GLY A 43 -24.86 21.50 -7.24
C GLY A 43 -24.00 20.34 -7.68
N ALA A 44 -22.81 20.62 -8.21
CA ALA A 44 -21.80 19.60 -8.46
C ALA A 44 -20.65 19.78 -7.47
N SER A 45 -20.46 18.82 -6.58
CA SER A 45 -19.31 18.73 -5.69
C SER A 45 -18.36 17.66 -6.23
N LEU A 46 -17.12 18.05 -6.53
CA LEU A 46 -16.09 17.12 -6.98
C LEU A 46 -15.53 16.40 -5.75
N ASP A 47 -15.69 15.08 -5.71
CA ASP A 47 -15.01 14.26 -4.72
C ASP A 47 -13.70 13.73 -5.33
N GLU A 48 -12.58 13.98 -4.66
CA GLU A 48 -11.28 13.48 -5.11
C GLU A 48 -11.22 11.98 -4.79
N LEU A 49 -11.25 11.17 -5.85
CA LEU A 49 -11.28 9.69 -5.87
C LEU A 49 -10.16 8.98 -5.07
N VAL A 50 -9.22 9.72 -4.47
CA VAL A 50 -7.95 9.23 -3.93
C VAL A 50 -8.11 8.49 -2.60
N ASN A 51 -9.13 8.80 -1.80
CA ASN A 51 -9.25 8.27 -0.43
C ASN A 51 -10.19 7.06 -0.25
N ARG A 52 -10.85 6.56 -1.30
CA ARG A 52 -11.75 5.38 -1.20
C ARG A 52 -11.49 4.29 -2.23
N ALA A 53 -10.37 4.36 -2.95
CA ALA A 53 -10.00 3.44 -4.06
C ALA A 53 -9.47 2.06 -3.64
N VAL A 54 -9.82 1.60 -2.44
CA VAL A 54 -9.31 0.33 -1.87
C VAL A 54 -10.20 -0.87 -2.26
N GLN A 55 -11.35 -0.66 -2.91
CA GLN A 55 -12.38 -1.72 -3.05
C GLN A 55 -12.85 -2.02 -4.48
N VAL A 56 -12.20 -1.53 -5.54
CA VAL A 56 -12.78 -1.62 -6.90
C VAL A 56 -11.88 -2.29 -7.93
N ASN A 57 -12.49 -3.18 -8.70
CA ASN A 57 -11.94 -3.86 -9.86
C ASN A 57 -11.44 -2.86 -10.93
N LYS A 58 -10.18 -2.99 -11.37
CA LYS A 58 -9.47 -2.05 -12.26
C LYS A 58 -10.09 -1.89 -13.66
N ASP A 59 -11.01 -2.77 -14.06
CA ASP A 59 -11.64 -2.78 -15.39
C ASP A 59 -12.66 -1.65 -15.62
N HIS A 60 -13.15 -1.02 -14.55
CA HIS A 60 -14.27 -0.06 -14.65
C HIS A 60 -13.85 1.41 -14.85
N PHE A 61 -12.57 1.76 -14.65
CA PHE A 61 -12.05 3.14 -14.82
C PHE A 61 -12.18 3.69 -16.25
N ASN A 62 -12.50 2.85 -17.24
CA ASN A 62 -12.82 3.30 -18.60
C ASN A 62 -14.14 4.08 -18.68
N GLN A 63 -14.99 3.99 -17.65
CA GLN A 63 -16.29 4.67 -17.60
C GLN A 63 -16.22 6.04 -16.91
N VAL A 64 -15.10 6.35 -16.23
CA VAL A 64 -14.86 7.63 -15.57
C VAL A 64 -14.02 8.53 -16.50
N PRO A 65 -14.46 9.78 -16.77
CA PRO A 65 -13.73 10.71 -17.63
C PRO A 65 -12.37 11.08 -17.02
N THR A 66 -11.42 11.46 -17.86
CA THR A 66 -10.13 11.97 -17.37
C THR A 66 -10.34 13.33 -16.70
N CYS A 67 -9.78 13.56 -15.51
CA CYS A 67 -9.82 14.88 -14.90
C CYS A 67 -9.20 15.92 -15.84
N SER A 68 -9.94 17.02 -16.02
CA SER A 68 -9.59 18.10 -16.93
C SER A 68 -9.68 19.43 -16.21
N ASP A 69 -8.74 20.33 -16.47
CA ASP A 69 -8.79 21.73 -16.01
C ASP A 69 -9.78 22.57 -16.86
N ALA A 70 -10.48 21.93 -17.81
CA ALA A 70 -11.49 22.58 -18.62
C ALA A 70 -12.66 23.07 -17.76
N THR A 71 -13.20 24.22 -18.13
CA THR A 71 -14.28 24.86 -17.36
C THR A 71 -15.59 24.09 -17.58
N PRO A 72 -16.29 23.65 -16.52
CA PRO A 72 -17.63 23.07 -16.62
C PRO A 72 -18.60 24.04 -17.29
N THR A 73 -19.27 23.59 -18.34
CA THR A 73 -20.15 24.44 -19.14
C THR A 73 -21.58 23.91 -19.15
N VAL A 74 -21.80 22.61 -19.28
CA VAL A 74 -23.16 22.02 -19.40
C VAL A 74 -23.29 20.74 -18.56
N ALA A 75 -24.41 20.61 -17.84
CA ALA A 75 -24.81 19.37 -17.16
C ALA A 75 -25.93 18.67 -17.95
N ARG A 76 -25.73 17.40 -18.27
CA ARG A 76 -26.77 16.48 -18.76
C ARG A 76 -27.38 15.74 -17.59
N ILE A 77 -28.70 15.88 -17.43
CA ILE A 77 -29.44 15.38 -16.26
C ILE A 77 -30.50 14.41 -16.75
N GLU A 78 -30.46 13.17 -16.25
CA GLU A 78 -31.46 12.12 -16.48
C GLU A 78 -32.23 11.87 -15.19
N PHE A 79 -33.55 12.00 -15.22
CA PHE A 79 -34.39 11.86 -14.04
C PHE A 79 -35.77 11.31 -14.41
N SER A 80 -36.50 10.80 -13.44
CA SER A 80 -37.85 10.27 -13.63
C SER A 80 -38.80 10.74 -12.53
N TYR A 81 -40.06 10.97 -12.89
CA TYR A 81 -41.15 11.24 -11.96
C TYR A 81 -42.48 10.84 -12.60
N GLY A 82 -43.46 10.45 -11.78
CA GLY A 82 -44.78 10.04 -12.29
C GLY A 82 -44.75 8.84 -13.25
N GLY A 83 -43.69 8.02 -13.21
CA GLY A 83 -43.49 6.87 -14.10
C GLY A 83 -42.97 7.22 -15.50
N GLN A 84 -42.55 8.46 -15.75
CA GLN A 84 -41.96 8.91 -17.01
C GLN A 84 -40.50 9.32 -16.81
N ASN A 85 -39.67 9.08 -17.82
CA ASN A 85 -38.25 9.44 -17.83
C ASN A 85 -38.02 10.71 -18.65
N TYR A 86 -37.12 11.56 -18.17
CA TYR A 86 -36.77 12.84 -18.74
C TYR A 86 -35.25 12.96 -18.83
N SER A 87 -34.77 13.68 -19.86
CA SER A 87 -33.37 14.03 -20.03
C SER A 87 -33.28 15.47 -20.53
N THR A 88 -32.41 16.27 -19.95
CA THR A 88 -32.21 17.67 -20.35
C THR A 88 -30.77 18.10 -20.13
N ASP A 89 -30.31 19.01 -20.99
CA ASP A 89 -29.03 19.67 -20.86
C ASP A 89 -29.24 21.08 -20.29
N VAL A 90 -28.43 21.48 -19.31
CA VAL A 90 -28.56 22.76 -18.59
C VAL A 90 -27.19 23.38 -18.39
N ASP A 91 -27.05 24.68 -18.61
CA ASP A 91 -25.80 25.40 -18.41
C ASP A 91 -25.34 25.32 -16.94
N ILE A 92 -24.03 25.31 -16.72
CA ILE A 92 -23.41 25.36 -15.40
C ILE A 92 -22.89 26.77 -15.13
N LEU A 93 -23.19 27.29 -13.94
CA LEU A 93 -22.76 28.58 -13.42
C LEU A 93 -21.82 28.36 -12.23
N PHE A 94 -20.98 29.36 -11.97
CA PHE A 94 -20.06 29.39 -10.82
C PHE A 94 -20.28 30.68 -10.03
N ASP A 95 -20.55 30.58 -8.72
CA ASP A 95 -20.82 31.76 -7.86
C ASP A 95 -19.57 32.34 -7.19
N GLY A 96 -18.40 31.76 -7.46
CA GLY A 96 -17.14 32.08 -6.78
C GLY A 96 -16.75 31.05 -5.73
N THR A 97 -17.66 30.15 -5.34
CA THR A 97 -17.45 29.08 -4.37
C THR A 97 -17.82 27.70 -4.88
N ALA A 98 -18.92 27.55 -5.62
CA ALA A 98 -19.40 26.25 -6.10
C ALA A 98 -20.00 26.35 -7.51
N TYR A 99 -20.03 25.21 -8.21
CA TYR A 99 -20.72 25.05 -9.49
C TYR A 99 -22.17 24.61 -9.27
N PHE A 100 -23.09 25.21 -10.01
CA PHE A 100 -24.53 24.93 -9.95
C PHE A 100 -25.19 25.09 -11.31
N THR A 101 -26.31 24.40 -11.54
CA THR A 101 -27.05 24.49 -12.80
C THR A 101 -27.79 25.83 -12.93
N ASP A 102 -27.79 26.44 -14.11
CA ASP A 102 -28.67 27.56 -14.43
C ASP A 102 -30.15 27.13 -14.39
N TYR A 103 -31.03 28.13 -14.38
CA TYR A 103 -32.45 27.94 -14.48
C TYR A 103 -32.83 27.21 -15.78
N SER A 104 -33.60 26.13 -15.66
CA SER A 104 -34.18 25.42 -16.79
C SER A 104 -35.68 25.16 -16.58
N GLU A 105 -36.50 25.45 -17.60
CA GLU A 105 -37.92 25.09 -17.57
C GLU A 105 -38.16 23.58 -17.55
N ALA A 106 -37.20 22.80 -18.05
CA ALA A 106 -37.28 21.34 -18.04
C ALA A 106 -37.16 20.74 -16.63
N LEU A 107 -36.59 21.49 -15.67
CA LEU A 107 -36.47 21.09 -14.27
C LEU A 107 -37.66 21.55 -13.40
N LYS A 108 -38.76 22.00 -14.02
CA LYS A 108 -40.01 22.30 -13.32
C LYS A 108 -40.86 21.05 -13.14
N ILE A 109 -40.93 20.57 -11.91
CA ILE A 109 -41.69 19.38 -11.56
C ILE A 109 -43.11 19.78 -11.13
N PRO A 110 -44.17 19.22 -11.75
CA PRO A 110 -45.53 19.43 -11.29
C PRO A 110 -45.76 18.71 -9.96
N VAL A 111 -46.34 19.43 -9.00
CA VAL A 111 -46.70 18.93 -7.67
C VAL A 111 -48.15 19.29 -7.40
N ALA A 112 -48.92 18.34 -6.85
CA ALA A 112 -50.28 18.64 -6.40
C ALA A 112 -50.24 19.70 -5.28
N ASN A 113 -51.25 20.58 -5.20
CA ASN A 113 -51.35 21.58 -4.14
C ASN A 113 -51.29 20.95 -2.74
N ASN A 114 -50.36 21.39 -1.89
CA ASN A 114 -49.98 20.76 -0.61
C ASN A 114 -49.54 19.27 -0.70
N GLY A 115 -49.13 18.83 -1.88
CA GLY A 115 -48.64 17.49 -2.15
C GLY A 115 -47.12 17.40 -2.19
N THR A 116 -46.65 16.18 -2.42
CA THR A 116 -45.23 15.85 -2.63
C THR A 116 -45.14 15.03 -3.92
N THR A 117 -44.12 15.29 -4.73
CA THR A 117 -43.75 14.46 -5.88
C THR A 117 -42.36 13.88 -5.61
N THR A 118 -42.22 12.56 -5.68
CA THR A 118 -40.90 11.91 -5.61
C THR A 118 -40.26 11.94 -6.99
N VAL A 119 -39.00 12.36 -7.04
CA VAL A 119 -38.18 12.41 -8.24
C VAL A 119 -37.00 11.47 -8.03
N THR A 120 -36.75 10.60 -9.01
CA THR A 120 -35.58 9.71 -9.03
C THR A 120 -34.56 10.26 -10.00
N LEU A 121 -33.38 10.63 -9.52
CA LEU A 121 -32.26 10.99 -10.41
C LEU A 121 -31.57 9.70 -10.88
N THR A 122 -31.35 9.56 -12.18
CA THR A 122 -30.81 8.32 -12.78
C THR A 122 -29.51 8.53 -13.56
N GLY A 123 -29.14 9.78 -13.84
CA GLY A 123 -27.91 10.14 -14.54
C GLY A 123 -27.56 11.61 -14.36
N PHE A 124 -26.27 11.90 -14.16
CA PHE A 124 -25.75 13.26 -14.12
C PHE A 124 -24.32 13.26 -14.69
N MET A 125 -24.12 14.00 -15.77
CA MET A 125 -22.82 14.13 -16.45
C MET A 125 -22.53 15.59 -16.73
N VAL A 126 -21.27 15.99 -16.58
CA VAL A 126 -20.83 17.37 -16.81
C VAL A 126 -19.86 17.43 -17.98
N TYR A 127 -20.06 18.39 -18.86
CA TYR A 127 -19.30 18.62 -20.08
C TYR A 127 -18.63 19.99 -20.07
N ASP A 128 -17.49 20.11 -20.73
CA ASP A 128 -16.78 21.39 -20.94
C ASP A 128 -17.31 22.22 -22.13
N GLY A 129 -18.20 21.64 -22.94
CA GLY A 129 -18.84 22.26 -24.10
C GLY A 129 -20.23 21.69 -24.36
N ASP A 130 -20.73 21.78 -25.60
CA ASP A 130 -22.06 21.25 -25.95
C ASP A 130 -22.02 19.71 -26.00
N PRO A 131 -22.83 18.99 -25.16
CA PRO A 131 -22.81 17.53 -25.08
C PRO A 131 -23.15 16.77 -26.36
N THR A 132 -23.62 17.46 -27.41
CA THR A 132 -24.05 16.88 -28.69
C THR A 132 -23.10 17.18 -29.84
N THR A 133 -22.21 18.17 -29.71
CA THR A 133 -21.34 18.60 -30.82
C THR A 133 -19.86 18.59 -30.49
N ASP A 134 -19.43 19.32 -29.46
CA ASP A 134 -18.02 19.60 -29.21
C ASP A 134 -17.58 19.49 -27.74
N GLY A 135 -18.49 19.19 -26.81
CA GLY A 135 -18.17 19.02 -25.40
C GLY A 135 -17.70 17.60 -25.06
N ASP A 136 -16.58 17.53 -24.35
CA ASP A 136 -16.09 16.30 -23.72
C ASP A 136 -16.65 16.17 -22.29
N ILE A 137 -16.92 14.94 -21.86
CA ILE A 137 -17.34 14.68 -20.47
C ILE A 137 -16.13 14.91 -19.57
N ILE A 138 -16.30 15.77 -18.57
CA ILE A 138 -15.27 16.07 -17.57
C ILE A 138 -15.59 15.48 -16.20
N TRP A 139 -16.88 15.36 -15.82
CA TRP A 139 -17.31 14.72 -14.56
C TRP A 139 -18.54 13.81 -14.76
N ILE A 140 -18.65 12.76 -13.94
CA ILE A 140 -19.79 11.82 -13.96
C ILE A 140 -20.24 11.42 -12.55
N ALA A 141 -21.54 11.38 -12.31
CA ALA A 141 -22.09 10.84 -11.07
C ALA A 141 -22.14 9.29 -11.11
N PRO A 142 -21.64 8.59 -10.07
CA PRO A 142 -21.65 7.13 -9.99
C PRO A 142 -23.04 6.51 -10.03
N LYS A 143 -23.18 5.37 -10.71
CA LYS A 143 -24.38 4.54 -10.63
C LYS A 143 -24.11 3.30 -9.76
N SER A 144 -24.99 3.00 -8.81
CA SER A 144 -25.02 1.81 -7.94
C SER A 144 -25.49 0.55 -8.68
N SER A 145 -25.40 0.53 -10.02
CA SER A 145 -25.97 -0.56 -10.82
C SER A 145 -25.35 -1.92 -10.53
N GLU A 146 -24.17 -1.95 -9.87
CA GLU A 146 -23.52 -3.14 -9.30
C GLU A 146 -22.84 -2.75 -7.97
N GLU A 147 -23.13 -3.46 -6.87
CA GLU A 147 -22.54 -3.22 -5.54
C GLU A 147 -21.01 -3.25 -5.63
N GLY A 148 -20.34 -2.23 -5.09
CA GLY A 148 -18.88 -2.19 -4.95
C GLY A 148 -18.12 -1.70 -6.18
N GLN A 149 -18.78 -1.13 -7.20
CA GLN A 149 -18.09 -0.58 -8.37
C GLN A 149 -17.72 0.90 -8.22
N PHE A 150 -18.66 1.76 -7.87
CA PHE A 150 -18.36 3.20 -7.66
C PHE A 150 -19.23 3.86 -6.58
N ASP A 151 -20.19 3.12 -6.03
CA ASP A 151 -21.06 3.55 -4.94
C ASP A 151 -20.31 3.76 -3.63
N GLY A 152 -19.16 3.10 -3.43
CA GLY A 152 -18.30 3.34 -2.27
C GLY A 152 -17.57 4.70 -2.25
N TYR A 153 -17.54 5.43 -3.38
CA TYR A 153 -16.84 6.72 -3.48
C TYR A 153 -17.71 7.94 -3.18
N VAL A 154 -19.03 7.77 -3.15
CA VAL A 154 -19.98 8.85 -2.96
C VAL A 154 -20.99 8.43 -1.91
N ASP A 155 -21.42 9.36 -1.06
CA ASP A 155 -22.34 9.03 0.02
C ASP A 155 -23.76 8.74 -0.50
N ASN A 156 -24.11 9.24 -1.69
CA ASN A 156 -25.43 9.03 -2.31
C ASN A 156 -25.36 8.73 -3.82
N PRO A 157 -25.07 7.46 -4.22
CA PRO A 157 -24.95 7.07 -5.62
C PRO A 157 -26.31 7.05 -6.36
N LEU A 158 -26.26 7.15 -7.69
CA LEU A 158 -27.46 7.05 -8.53
C LEU A 158 -27.90 5.58 -8.72
N PRO A 159 -29.18 5.26 -8.87
CA PRO A 159 -30.29 6.18 -8.75
C PRO A 159 -30.64 6.43 -7.27
N PHE A 160 -30.96 7.68 -6.93
CA PHE A 160 -31.53 8.01 -5.63
C PHE A 160 -32.79 8.86 -5.77
N ASP A 161 -33.64 8.76 -4.74
CA ASP A 161 -34.92 9.43 -4.68
C ASP A 161 -34.86 10.65 -3.77
N PHE A 162 -35.53 11.73 -4.18
CA PHE A 162 -35.78 12.88 -3.33
C PHE A 162 -37.19 13.43 -3.54
N ASP A 163 -37.73 14.01 -2.48
CA ASP A 163 -39.10 14.51 -2.45
C ASP A 163 -39.14 16.02 -2.67
N VAL A 164 -39.93 16.46 -3.65
CA VAL A 164 -40.22 17.89 -3.87
C VAL A 164 -41.62 18.23 -3.40
N ARG A 165 -41.75 19.36 -2.68
CA ARG A 165 -43.01 19.80 -2.06
C ARG A 165 -43.43 21.14 -2.62
N ASP A 166 -44.73 21.34 -2.72
CA ASP A 166 -45.30 22.61 -3.15
C ASP A 166 -44.72 23.80 -2.34
N GLY A 167 -44.31 24.86 -3.05
CA GLY A 167 -43.72 26.08 -2.48
C GLY A 167 -42.25 26.01 -2.08
N THR A 168 -41.53 24.91 -2.34
CA THR A 168 -40.09 24.81 -2.04
C THR A 168 -39.22 25.04 -3.28
N LYS A 169 -37.93 25.35 -3.05
CA LYS A 169 -36.87 25.37 -4.06
C LYS A 169 -35.72 24.50 -3.57
N PRO A 170 -35.80 23.17 -3.75
CA PRO A 170 -34.77 22.26 -3.29
C PRO A 170 -33.48 22.49 -4.08
N TYR A 171 -32.37 22.57 -3.34
CA TYR A 171 -31.02 22.49 -3.89
C TYR A 171 -30.52 21.08 -3.60
N ILE A 172 -30.20 20.33 -4.66
CA ILE A 172 -29.75 18.95 -4.56
C ILE A 172 -28.27 18.93 -4.88
N ASP A 173 -27.46 18.52 -3.91
CA ASP A 173 -26.03 18.35 -4.12
C ASP A 173 -25.75 16.99 -4.74
N ILE A 174 -24.91 16.96 -5.77
CA ILE A 174 -24.54 15.74 -6.50
C ILE A 174 -23.03 15.59 -6.46
N GLU A 175 -22.59 14.46 -5.94
CA GLU A 175 -21.19 14.04 -5.95
C GLU A 175 -20.83 13.48 -7.33
N VAL A 176 -19.78 14.05 -7.93
CA VAL A 176 -19.31 13.66 -9.27
C VAL A 176 -17.83 13.29 -9.25
N LEU A 177 -17.44 12.39 -10.14
CA LEU A 177 -16.10 11.81 -10.23
C LEU A 177 -15.41 12.15 -11.57
N CYS A 178 -14.09 12.32 -11.51
CA CYS A 178 -13.18 12.21 -12.66
C CYS A 178 -11.92 11.44 -12.24
N TYR A 179 -11.14 10.95 -13.20
CA TYR A 179 -9.95 10.13 -12.95
C TYR A 179 -8.70 10.76 -13.58
N ASP A 180 -7.66 11.08 -12.82
CA ASP A 180 -6.41 11.61 -13.40
C ASP A 180 -5.57 10.48 -14.02
N ARG A 181 -5.58 10.39 -15.34
CA ARG A 181 -4.86 9.36 -16.12
C ARG A 181 -3.35 9.63 -16.25
N ARG A 182 -2.84 10.78 -15.81
CA ARG A 182 -1.39 11.08 -15.80
C ARG A 182 -0.65 10.29 -14.72
N MET A 183 -1.37 9.73 -13.74
CA MET A 183 -0.83 8.87 -12.68
C MET A 183 -0.53 7.42 -13.08
N VAL A 184 -0.84 7.00 -14.32
CA VAL A 184 -0.60 5.60 -14.75
C VAL A 184 0.69 5.45 -15.55
N ASN A 185 1.29 6.53 -16.06
CA ASN A 185 2.48 6.43 -16.91
C ASN A 185 3.77 7.05 -16.35
N GLU A 186 3.75 7.91 -15.33
CA GLU A 186 5.02 8.47 -14.81
C GLU A 186 5.12 8.67 -13.29
N TYR A 187 4.06 8.78 -12.50
CA TYR A 187 4.18 8.95 -11.05
C TYR A 187 2.94 8.42 -10.31
N GLY A 188 3.14 7.43 -9.44
CA GLY A 188 2.15 7.05 -8.43
C GLY A 188 2.10 8.11 -7.33
N TYR A 189 0.96 8.79 -7.25
CA TYR A 189 0.47 9.68 -6.17
C TYR A 189 1.16 11.04 -5.93
N VAL A 190 0.34 12.08 -5.76
CA VAL A 190 0.70 13.39 -5.18
C VAL A 190 -0.39 13.82 -4.17
N PHE A 191 0.08 14.12 -2.94
CA PHE A 191 -0.61 14.42 -1.67
C PHE A 191 -1.43 15.74 -1.65
N PHE A 192 -2.23 16.13 -0.63
CA PHE A 192 -1.92 16.68 0.72
C PHE A 192 -3.17 16.57 1.64
N GLU A 193 -3.17 16.21 2.94
CA GLU A 193 -2.25 16.46 4.07
C GLU A 193 -1.07 15.47 4.18
N LEU A 194 0.14 16.01 4.38
CA LEU A 194 1.41 15.26 4.43
C LEU A 194 1.59 14.59 5.80
N GLU A 195 1.09 13.37 5.93
CA GLU A 195 1.96 12.30 6.43
C GLU A 195 2.51 11.58 5.20
N ASN A 196 3.81 11.63 5.07
CA ASN A 196 4.52 11.41 3.84
C ASN A 196 4.77 9.89 3.84
N THR A 197 3.91 9.06 3.23
CA THR A 197 3.99 7.59 3.34
C THR A 197 4.45 6.97 2.02
N GLU A 198 5.68 6.46 1.96
CA GLU A 198 6.24 5.65 0.86
C GLU A 198 5.60 4.25 0.82
N LEU A 199 5.78 3.48 -0.26
CA LEU A 199 5.29 2.11 -0.36
C LEU A 199 6.44 1.18 -0.71
N ILE A 200 6.64 0.15 0.10
CA ILE A 200 7.70 -0.84 -0.09
C ILE A 200 7.10 -2.11 -0.68
N ASN A 201 7.71 -2.65 -1.74
CA ASN A 201 7.31 -3.92 -2.32
C ASN A 201 8.18 -5.06 -1.76
N PHE A 202 7.56 -6.09 -1.19
CA PHE A 202 8.25 -7.25 -0.62
C PHE A 202 7.71 -8.53 -1.24
N CYS A 203 8.57 -9.29 -1.92
CA CYS A 203 8.18 -10.49 -2.65
C CYS A 203 8.63 -11.76 -1.93
N ILE A 204 7.81 -12.80 -1.99
CA ILE A 204 8.05 -14.11 -1.37
C ILE A 204 8.02 -15.19 -2.45
N PHE A 205 8.91 -16.16 -2.36
CA PHE A 205 8.90 -17.36 -3.20
C PHE A 205 9.21 -18.59 -2.35
N GLY A 206 8.62 -19.73 -2.71
CA GLY A 206 8.66 -20.91 -1.86
C GLY A 206 8.84 -22.22 -2.61
N ASN A 207 9.64 -23.10 -2.03
CA ASN A 207 9.74 -24.51 -2.45
C ASN A 207 9.20 -25.45 -1.37
N PHE A 208 8.57 -26.54 -1.81
CA PHE A 208 8.08 -27.60 -0.94
C PHE A 208 8.71 -28.94 -1.33
N CYS A 209 9.23 -29.67 -0.34
CA CYS A 209 9.85 -30.97 -0.52
C CYS A 209 9.26 -31.99 0.45
N PRO A 210 8.32 -32.83 0.01
CA PRO A 210 7.83 -33.92 0.83
C PRO A 210 8.95 -34.94 1.13
N PRO A 211 8.77 -35.82 2.14
CA PRO A 211 9.76 -36.84 2.51
C PRO A 211 10.19 -37.80 1.39
N SER A 212 9.49 -37.80 0.25
CA SER A 212 9.87 -38.53 -0.97
C SER A 212 11.12 -37.94 -1.65
N GLY A 213 11.53 -36.72 -1.30
CA GLY A 213 12.73 -36.03 -1.78
C GLY A 213 12.57 -35.35 -3.15
N ARG A 214 11.35 -35.23 -3.68
CA ARG A 214 11.06 -34.45 -4.89
C ARG A 214 10.78 -33.00 -4.52
N HIS A 215 11.27 -32.05 -5.30
CA HIS A 215 11.01 -30.63 -5.09
C HIS A 215 9.77 -30.19 -5.89
N TYR A 216 8.96 -29.34 -5.29
CA TYR A 216 7.77 -28.72 -5.87
C TYR A 216 7.78 -27.21 -5.60
N LEU A 217 6.93 -26.48 -6.33
CA LEU A 217 6.57 -25.10 -5.99
C LEU A 217 5.67 -25.12 -4.75
N ALA A 218 5.96 -24.27 -3.76
CA ALA A 218 5.10 -24.15 -2.59
C ALA A 218 3.80 -23.41 -2.95
N SER A 219 2.66 -23.96 -2.54
CA SER A 219 1.40 -23.23 -2.40
C SER A 219 1.37 -22.68 -0.98
N TYR A 220 1.08 -21.39 -0.80
CA TYR A 220 1.09 -20.73 0.50
C TYR A 220 0.18 -19.48 0.50
N SER A 221 -0.28 -19.12 1.70
CA SER A 221 -0.94 -17.83 1.96
C SER A 221 -0.09 -16.97 2.87
N VAL A 222 -0.25 -15.65 2.74
CA VAL A 222 0.48 -14.65 3.49
C VAL A 222 -0.50 -13.71 4.18
N ASN A 223 -0.38 -13.58 5.50
CA ASN A 223 -1.10 -12.59 6.28
C ASN A 223 -0.15 -11.49 6.74
N VAL A 224 -0.61 -10.24 6.73
CA VAL A 224 0.24 -9.09 7.03
C VAL A 224 -0.50 -8.08 7.88
N TRP A 225 0.13 -7.68 8.98
CA TRP A 225 -0.38 -6.61 9.85
C TRP A 225 0.68 -5.55 10.11
N THR A 226 0.27 -4.30 10.28
CA THR A 226 1.10 -3.33 11.00
C THR A 226 1.12 -3.68 12.50
N VAL A 227 2.23 -3.43 13.18
CA VAL A 227 2.37 -3.71 14.61
C VAL A 227 2.92 -2.54 15.41
N ASP A 228 2.55 -2.47 16.69
CA ASP A 228 3.10 -1.47 17.62
C ASP A 228 4.52 -1.83 18.12
N GLU A 229 5.12 -0.95 18.94
CA GLU A 229 6.44 -1.19 19.56
C GLU A 229 6.50 -2.47 20.41
N ASN A 230 5.36 -2.93 20.93
CA ASN A 230 5.24 -4.14 21.74
C ASN A 230 4.93 -5.39 20.89
N GLY A 231 4.79 -5.25 19.58
CA GLY A 231 4.45 -6.33 18.65
C GLY A 231 2.96 -6.70 18.63
N ASN A 232 2.04 -5.85 19.07
CA ASN A 232 0.61 -6.10 18.93
C ASN A 232 0.13 -5.72 17.52
N ASN A 233 -0.73 -6.54 16.91
CA ASN A 233 -1.35 -6.23 15.62
C ASN A 233 -2.25 -4.99 15.72
N LEU A 234 -2.12 -4.09 14.74
CA LEU A 234 -2.91 -2.86 14.62
C LEU A 234 -3.86 -2.93 13.43
N VAL A 235 -3.33 -2.97 12.21
CA VAL A 235 -4.11 -2.96 10.96
C VAL A 235 -3.78 -4.19 10.13
N ASP A 236 -4.80 -4.90 9.67
CA ASP A 236 -4.67 -5.97 8.68
C ASP A 236 -4.57 -5.36 7.28
N LEU A 237 -3.46 -5.60 6.59
CA LEU A 237 -3.19 -5.00 5.27
C LEU A 237 -3.83 -5.79 4.12
N TYR A 238 -4.17 -7.06 4.37
CA TYR A 238 -4.73 -7.96 3.37
C TYR A 238 -5.81 -8.78 4.06
N ASP A 239 -7.06 -8.30 4.05
CA ASP A 239 -8.21 -8.88 4.74
C ASP A 239 -8.29 -10.42 4.57
N GLY A 240 -7.85 -11.16 5.60
CA GLY A 240 -7.85 -12.63 5.60
C GLY A 240 -6.64 -13.30 4.93
N GLY A 241 -5.72 -12.54 4.34
CA GLY A 241 -4.48 -12.99 3.71
C GLY A 241 -4.56 -13.03 2.19
N ILE A 242 -3.41 -13.20 1.55
CA ILE A 242 -3.25 -13.31 0.10
C ILE A 242 -2.49 -14.59 -0.25
N GLU A 243 -2.95 -15.29 -1.29
CA GLU A 243 -2.38 -16.56 -1.73
C GLU A 243 -1.51 -16.38 -2.98
N ASN A 244 -0.45 -17.20 -3.10
CA ASN A 244 0.33 -17.25 -4.32
C ASN A 244 -0.41 -18.04 -5.41
N MET A 245 -0.15 -17.70 -6.67
CA MET A 245 -0.78 -18.36 -7.82
C MET A 245 0.21 -19.31 -8.49
N ILE A 246 -0.16 -20.59 -8.56
CA ILE A 246 0.55 -21.60 -9.36
C ILE A 246 -0.26 -21.83 -10.64
N VAL A 247 0.40 -21.72 -11.79
CA VAL A 247 -0.20 -21.92 -13.11
C VAL A 247 0.33 -23.22 -13.72
N GLU A 248 -0.55 -24.00 -14.34
CA GLU A 248 -0.18 -25.16 -15.13
C GLU A 248 -0.27 -24.82 -16.62
N GLU A 249 0.83 -24.99 -17.36
CA GLU A 249 0.85 -24.92 -18.82
C GLU A 249 1.63 -26.12 -19.38
N ASP A 250 1.00 -26.86 -20.32
CA ASP A 250 1.59 -28.06 -20.95
C ASP A 250 2.11 -29.14 -19.96
N GLY A 251 1.47 -29.28 -18.80
CA GLY A 251 1.86 -30.23 -17.75
C GLY A 251 3.12 -29.83 -16.97
N GLN A 252 3.50 -28.55 -17.03
CA GLN A 252 4.54 -27.95 -16.20
C GLN A 252 3.89 -26.88 -15.32
N TYR A 253 4.28 -26.87 -14.05
CA TYR A 253 3.84 -25.85 -13.11
C TYR A 253 4.85 -24.71 -13.04
N SER A 254 4.37 -23.48 -13.05
CA SER A 254 5.14 -22.25 -12.81
C SER A 254 4.41 -21.36 -11.80
N ALA A 255 5.16 -20.50 -11.11
CA ALA A 255 4.60 -19.51 -10.21
C ALA A 255 5.51 -18.28 -10.21
N ASP A 256 4.90 -17.10 -10.20
CA ASP A 256 5.61 -15.86 -9.92
C ASP A 256 5.71 -15.67 -8.40
N PRO A 257 6.76 -14.97 -7.90
CA PRO A 257 6.82 -14.57 -6.49
C PRO A 257 5.57 -13.78 -6.07
N LEU A 258 5.08 -14.04 -4.87
CA LEU A 258 3.95 -13.30 -4.31
C LEU A 258 4.47 -12.00 -3.70
N CYS A 259 4.12 -10.87 -4.32
CA CYS A 259 4.55 -9.55 -3.86
C CYS A 259 3.45 -8.85 -3.05
N ILE A 260 3.81 -8.42 -1.84
CA ILE A 260 2.98 -7.63 -0.93
C ILE A 260 3.54 -6.20 -0.84
N VAL A 261 2.65 -5.25 -0.58
CA VAL A 261 2.89 -3.81 -0.52
C VAL A 261 2.75 -3.36 0.93
N LEU A 262 3.76 -2.66 1.43
CA LEU A 262 3.88 -2.28 2.84
C LEU A 262 3.95 -0.73 2.97
N PRO A 263 3.14 -0.12 3.85
CA PRO A 263 3.05 1.35 4.00
C PRO A 263 4.15 1.99 4.86
N ASP A 264 5.05 2.68 4.18
CA ASP A 264 6.20 3.50 4.55
C ASP A 264 6.05 4.90 5.18
N ARG A 265 5.63 5.09 6.43
CA ARG A 265 5.45 6.43 7.03
C ARG A 265 6.81 7.09 7.31
N LEU A 266 7.08 8.18 6.60
CA LEU A 266 8.28 8.99 6.80
C LEU A 266 8.30 9.57 8.22
N ASP A 267 9.49 9.53 8.84
CA ASP A 267 9.78 9.91 10.22
C ASP A 267 9.30 8.94 11.32
N GLU A 268 8.73 7.78 10.97
CA GLU A 268 8.45 6.69 11.90
C GLU A 268 9.15 5.38 11.48
N THR A 269 9.35 4.46 12.42
CA THR A 269 9.76 3.09 12.10
C THR A 269 8.51 2.23 12.04
N ASP A 270 8.04 1.93 10.84
CA ASP A 270 6.92 1.01 10.66
C ASP A 270 7.37 -0.41 10.87
N ARG A 271 6.48 -1.21 11.45
CA ARG A 271 6.73 -2.62 11.76
C ARG A 271 5.61 -3.45 11.19
N TYR A 272 5.96 -4.53 10.51
CA TYR A 272 5.03 -5.43 9.86
C TYR A 272 5.20 -6.84 10.42
N ARG A 273 4.11 -7.42 10.92
CA ARG A 273 4.05 -8.86 11.15
C ARG A 273 3.65 -9.53 9.84
N ILE A 274 4.49 -10.45 9.36
CA ILE A 274 4.23 -11.24 8.17
C ILE A 274 4.19 -12.71 8.58
N GLU A 275 3.10 -13.39 8.26
CA GLU A 275 2.90 -14.82 8.52
C GLU A 275 2.72 -15.56 7.20
N ILE A 276 3.46 -16.66 7.00
CA ILE A 276 3.33 -17.54 5.83
C ILE A 276 2.77 -18.88 6.28
N ARG A 277 1.65 -19.28 5.66
CA ARG A 277 0.97 -20.55 5.92
C ARG A 277 1.05 -21.43 4.68
N ILE A 278 1.42 -22.70 4.86
CA ILE A 278 1.49 -23.65 3.75
C ILE A 278 0.09 -24.06 3.31
N GLN A 279 -0.11 -24.25 2.01
CA GLN A 279 -1.35 -24.74 1.41
C GLN A 279 -1.09 -26.04 0.65
N ASP A 280 -2.15 -26.77 0.34
CA ASP A 280 -2.04 -27.95 -0.51
C ASP A 280 -1.57 -27.58 -1.92
N GLY A 281 -0.65 -28.38 -2.43
CA GLY A 281 -0.09 -28.21 -3.76
C GLY A 281 -0.92 -28.93 -4.83
N PRO A 282 -0.72 -28.59 -6.11
CA PRO A 282 -1.33 -29.34 -7.20
C PRO A 282 -0.97 -30.83 -7.21
N ASP A 283 0.25 -31.15 -6.78
CA ASP A 283 0.86 -32.49 -6.87
C ASP A 283 1.29 -33.07 -5.51
N TYR A 284 0.93 -32.41 -4.41
CA TYR A 284 1.27 -32.85 -3.06
C TYR A 284 0.24 -32.39 -2.03
N ASP A 285 0.03 -33.21 -1.01
CA ASP A 285 -0.70 -32.81 0.18
C ASP A 285 0.29 -32.23 1.18
N ALA A 286 0.01 -31.02 1.67
CA ALA A 286 0.73 -30.38 2.76
C ALA A 286 -0.11 -30.45 4.04
N ASN A 287 0.32 -29.76 5.09
CA ASN A 287 -0.52 -29.50 6.25
C ASN A 287 -1.25 -28.17 6.02
N GLU A 288 -2.27 -28.18 5.17
CA GLU A 288 -3.04 -26.98 4.78
C GLU A 288 -3.34 -26.05 5.98
N GLY A 289 -2.97 -24.77 5.85
CA GLY A 289 -3.16 -23.72 6.85
C GLY A 289 -2.15 -23.70 8.01
N GLU A 290 -1.21 -24.65 8.07
CA GLU A 290 -0.14 -24.65 9.07
C GLU A 290 0.75 -23.42 8.91
N LEU A 291 0.99 -22.69 10.01
CA LEU A 291 1.91 -21.56 10.04
C LEU A 291 3.34 -22.11 9.99
N ILE A 292 4.05 -21.79 8.92
CA ILE A 292 5.40 -22.32 8.69
C ILE A 292 6.47 -21.25 8.81
N ARG A 293 6.12 -19.96 8.67
CA ARG A 293 7.05 -18.83 8.87
C ARG A 293 6.35 -17.63 9.49
N THR A 294 7.05 -16.91 10.36
CA THR A 294 6.60 -15.65 10.96
C THR A 294 7.77 -14.68 11.12
N ALA A 295 7.54 -13.38 10.94
CA ALA A 295 8.53 -12.35 11.24
C ALA A 295 7.83 -11.04 11.62
N ILE A 296 8.50 -10.25 12.47
CA ILE A 296 8.25 -8.80 12.53
C ILE A 296 9.44 -8.11 11.86
N LEU A 297 9.17 -7.37 10.79
CA LEU A 297 10.17 -6.63 10.02
C LEU A 297 9.85 -5.14 10.02
N THR A 298 10.88 -4.31 10.07
CA THR A 298 10.77 -2.86 9.94
C THR A 298 10.81 -2.43 8.48
N ASP A 299 10.23 -1.28 8.18
CA ASP A 299 10.38 -0.57 6.91
C ASP A 299 11.84 -0.42 6.47
N LEU A 300 12.75 -0.11 7.40
CA LEU A 300 14.18 0.00 7.13
C LEU A 300 14.79 -1.37 6.77
N GLU A 301 14.44 -2.44 7.49
CA GLU A 301 14.92 -3.79 7.18
C GLU A 301 14.49 -4.24 5.78
N ILE A 302 13.24 -3.95 5.40
CA ILE A 302 12.72 -4.37 4.09
C ILE A 302 13.35 -3.57 2.96
N ARG A 303 13.45 -2.24 3.08
CA ARG A 303 14.14 -1.40 2.08
C ARG A 303 15.60 -1.78 1.90
N THR A 304 16.29 -2.02 3.00
CA THR A 304 17.73 -2.34 2.96
C THR A 304 18.02 -3.62 2.20
N PHE A 305 17.11 -4.60 2.21
CA PHE A 305 17.36 -5.92 1.61
C PHE A 305 16.63 -6.21 0.31
N PHE A 306 15.50 -5.56 0.06
CA PHE A 306 14.62 -5.90 -1.06
C PHE A 306 14.35 -4.72 -2.01
N ASP A 307 14.88 -3.51 -1.73
CA ASP A 307 14.67 -2.32 -2.57
C ASP A 307 15.97 -1.80 -3.22
N GLY A 308 16.14 -1.98 -4.54
CA GLY A 308 17.28 -1.49 -5.31
C GLY A 308 17.84 -2.50 -6.32
N ASP A 309 18.62 -2.01 -7.31
CA ASP A 309 19.15 -2.83 -8.42
C ASP A 309 20.12 -3.96 -7.99
N ASP A 310 20.67 -3.87 -6.78
CA ASP A 310 21.61 -4.85 -6.19
C ASP A 310 21.00 -5.64 -5.01
N ASN A 311 19.70 -5.48 -4.75
CA ASN A 311 18.99 -6.09 -3.62
C ASN A 311 18.26 -7.39 -4.01
N LEU A 312 17.81 -8.15 -3.01
CA LEU A 312 17.15 -9.43 -3.21
C LEU A 312 15.80 -9.23 -3.90
N GLU A 313 15.57 -9.96 -4.99
CA GLU A 313 14.29 -9.89 -5.72
C GLU A 313 13.11 -10.44 -4.90
N TYR A 314 13.38 -11.42 -4.03
CA TYR A 314 12.38 -12.04 -3.15
C TYR A 314 13.03 -12.73 -1.96
N TYR A 315 12.25 -12.91 -0.90
CA TYR A 315 12.55 -13.84 0.18
C TYR A 315 12.21 -15.27 -0.28
N HIS A 316 13.20 -16.16 -0.25
CA HIS A 316 13.06 -17.54 -0.70
C HIS A 316 13.00 -18.49 0.50
N PHE A 317 11.86 -19.14 0.72
CA PHE A 317 11.74 -20.16 1.76
C PHE A 317 11.74 -21.60 1.20
N PHE A 318 12.25 -22.52 2.01
CA PHE A 318 12.32 -23.94 1.70
C PHE A 318 11.61 -24.77 2.77
N GLU A 319 10.47 -25.35 2.42
CA GLU A 319 9.69 -26.20 3.31
C GLU A 319 10.02 -27.68 3.09
N GLY A 320 10.69 -28.31 4.07
CA GLY A 320 11.03 -29.73 4.04
C GLY A 320 12.23 -30.12 3.16
N CYS A 321 12.93 -29.16 2.55
CA CYS A 321 13.99 -29.44 1.56
C CYS A 321 15.38 -29.70 2.17
N GLY A 322 15.59 -29.45 3.46
CA GLY A 322 16.91 -29.52 4.09
C GLY A 322 17.88 -28.41 3.63
N GLU A 323 17.35 -27.44 2.89
CA GLU A 323 17.95 -26.15 2.55
C GLU A 323 17.41 -25.10 3.52
N SER A 324 18.18 -24.04 3.76
CA SER A 324 17.79 -22.93 4.63
C SER A 324 17.20 -21.80 3.80
N ASP A 325 16.29 -21.04 4.39
CA ASP A 325 15.71 -19.87 3.74
C ASP A 325 16.77 -18.81 3.45
N ASP A 326 16.53 -18.01 2.41
CA ASP A 326 17.43 -16.98 1.94
C ASP A 326 16.68 -15.65 1.73
N PRO A 327 16.99 -14.59 2.49
CA PRO A 327 17.84 -14.57 3.70
C PRO A 327 17.09 -15.15 4.90
N GLN A 328 17.79 -15.65 5.93
CA GLN A 328 17.16 -16.19 7.15
C GLN A 328 16.57 -15.09 8.06
N ILE A 329 15.47 -14.48 7.61
CA ILE A 329 14.77 -13.38 8.30
C ILE A 329 13.38 -13.77 8.80
N PHE A 330 12.90 -14.98 8.51
CA PHE A 330 11.68 -15.51 9.12
C PHE A 330 11.99 -16.67 10.05
N ASP A 331 11.14 -16.80 11.06
CA ASP A 331 11.22 -17.82 12.08
C ASP A 331 10.22 -18.91 11.72
N ASP A 332 10.60 -20.19 11.85
CA ASP A 332 9.63 -21.27 11.80
C ASP A 332 9.01 -21.45 13.20
N PRO A 333 7.73 -21.14 13.41
CA PRO A 333 7.11 -21.19 14.74
C PRO A 333 6.90 -22.63 15.24
N ARG A 334 7.19 -23.64 14.41
CA ARG A 334 7.23 -25.06 14.79
C ARG A 334 8.61 -25.46 15.28
N ASP A 335 9.63 -24.68 14.94
CA ASP A 335 10.99 -24.88 15.39
C ASP A 335 11.16 -24.28 16.79
N ASP A 336 12.01 -24.90 17.62
CA ASP A 336 12.40 -24.31 18.91
C ASP A 336 13.50 -23.25 18.75
N THR A 337 13.79 -22.89 17.49
CA THR A 337 14.67 -21.83 17.07
C THR A 337 14.12 -20.48 17.52
N MET A 338 14.87 -19.82 18.40
CA MET A 338 14.60 -18.44 18.81
C MET A 338 15.44 -17.51 17.95
N VAL A 339 14.81 -16.53 17.29
CA VAL A 339 15.53 -15.57 16.47
C VAL A 339 15.62 -14.23 17.17
N TYR A 340 16.82 -13.67 17.16
CA TYR A 340 17.12 -12.40 17.80
C TYR A 340 17.63 -11.44 16.73
N LYS A 341 17.02 -10.27 16.62
CA LYS A 341 17.39 -9.27 15.62
C LYS A 341 17.76 -7.95 16.27
N THR A 342 18.56 -7.17 15.55
CA THR A 342 18.84 -5.78 15.91
C THR A 342 19.23 -4.96 14.68
N CYS A 343 18.85 -3.68 14.70
CA CYS A 343 19.44 -2.64 13.87
C CYS A 343 20.46 -1.87 14.73
N ALA A 344 21.73 -2.22 14.55
CA ALA A 344 22.84 -1.56 15.22
C ALA A 344 23.06 -0.17 14.64
N LYS A 345 22.98 0.83 15.52
CA LYS A 345 23.15 2.25 15.19
C LYS A 345 24.58 2.69 15.42
N GLU A 346 24.97 3.76 14.74
CA GLU A 346 26.31 4.30 14.80
C GLU A 346 26.73 4.68 16.24
N LEU A 347 28.03 4.53 16.49
CA LEU A 347 28.76 5.11 17.60
C LEU A 347 29.95 5.89 17.03
N ASN A 348 30.43 6.89 17.75
CA ASN A 348 31.58 7.71 17.34
C ASN A 348 31.39 8.45 16.00
N ASP A 349 30.15 8.86 15.69
CA ASP A 349 29.80 9.52 14.42
C ASP A 349 30.34 8.74 13.19
N SER A 350 30.36 7.42 13.29
CA SER A 350 30.96 6.54 12.28
C SER A 350 30.11 6.46 11.01
N GLY A 351 28.82 6.79 11.11
CA GLY A 351 27.80 6.57 10.09
C GLY A 351 27.48 5.09 9.83
N VAL A 352 28.06 4.15 10.60
CA VAL A 352 27.85 2.72 10.40
C VAL A 352 26.45 2.32 10.84
N ILE A 353 25.76 1.60 9.97
CA ILE A 353 24.50 0.93 10.27
C ILE A 353 24.70 -0.55 9.98
N ALA A 354 24.21 -1.42 10.87
CA ALA A 354 24.23 -2.84 10.61
C ALA A 354 22.94 -3.53 11.06
N LEU A 355 22.50 -4.48 10.25
CA LEU A 355 21.41 -5.38 10.58
C LEU A 355 22.01 -6.72 10.97
N ALA A 356 21.64 -7.21 12.14
CA ALA A 356 22.15 -8.48 12.63
C ALA A 356 21.00 -9.38 13.07
N SER A 357 21.07 -10.64 12.65
CA SER A 357 20.14 -11.71 13.02
C SER A 357 20.93 -12.86 13.63
N VAL A 358 20.38 -13.44 14.71
CA VAL A 358 20.92 -14.62 15.37
C VAL A 358 19.79 -15.62 15.56
N ALA A 359 19.77 -16.68 14.76
CA ALA A 359 18.85 -17.80 14.92
C ALA A 359 19.47 -18.86 15.84
N LYS A 360 18.84 -19.11 16.99
CA LYS A 360 19.35 -20.01 18.02
C LYS A 360 18.49 -21.26 18.15
N THR A 361 19.03 -22.41 17.73
CA THR A 361 18.44 -23.75 17.94
C THR A 361 19.31 -24.53 18.93
N GLY A 362 18.84 -24.71 20.16
CA GLY A 362 19.65 -25.35 21.21
C GLY A 362 20.98 -24.61 21.47
N ASN A 363 22.11 -25.22 21.08
CA ASN A 363 23.47 -24.66 21.16
C ASN A 363 24.07 -24.24 19.80
N LYS A 364 23.26 -24.28 18.73
CA LYS A 364 23.63 -23.82 17.39
C LYS A 364 23.11 -22.38 17.20
N PHE A 365 23.96 -21.51 16.68
CA PHE A 365 23.67 -20.10 16.44
C PHE A 365 24.00 -19.81 14.99
N ASP A 366 22.98 -19.57 14.16
CA ASP A 366 23.15 -19.06 12.81
C ASP A 366 23.16 -17.53 12.87
N VAL A 367 24.25 -16.91 12.45
CA VAL A 367 24.48 -15.47 12.63
C VAL A 367 24.69 -14.83 11.27
N THR A 368 23.86 -13.84 10.99
CA THR A 368 23.98 -12.97 9.82
C THR A 368 24.20 -11.54 10.27
N VAL A 369 25.19 -10.85 9.70
CA VAL A 369 25.45 -9.42 9.90
C VAL A 369 25.65 -8.76 8.55
N LEU A 370 24.86 -7.71 8.30
CA LEU A 370 24.85 -6.94 7.07
C LEU A 370 25.17 -5.51 7.47
N ALA A 371 26.37 -5.04 7.14
CA ALA A 371 26.88 -3.74 7.59
C ALA A 371 27.23 -2.84 6.42
N THR A 372 26.90 -1.56 6.55
CA THR A 372 27.17 -0.52 5.56
C THR A 372 27.87 0.69 6.17
N ASN A 373 28.49 1.50 5.31
CA ASN A 373 29.22 2.71 5.67
C ASN A 373 30.37 2.47 6.66
N THR A 374 30.89 1.25 6.67
CA THR A 374 32.09 0.88 7.42
C THR A 374 33.35 1.36 6.70
N THR A 375 34.51 1.35 7.36
CA THR A 375 35.73 1.79 6.70
C THR A 375 36.16 0.80 5.61
N ALA A 376 36.02 1.22 4.34
CA ALA A 376 36.32 0.40 3.17
C ALA A 376 37.69 -0.30 3.22
N GLY A 377 37.72 -1.58 2.85
CA GLY A 377 38.92 -2.41 2.81
C GLY A 377 39.53 -2.76 4.18
N MET A 378 38.89 -2.40 5.30
CA MET A 378 39.32 -2.76 6.64
C MET A 378 38.59 -4.01 7.15
N SER A 379 39.26 -4.73 8.04
CA SER A 379 38.63 -5.79 8.83
C SER A 379 37.91 -5.18 10.02
N HIS A 380 36.68 -5.63 10.27
CA HIS A 380 35.81 -5.13 11.33
C HIS A 380 35.62 -6.20 12.40
N LEU A 381 36.21 -6.00 13.58
CA LEU A 381 35.94 -6.89 14.71
C LEU A 381 34.46 -6.77 15.08
N GLN A 382 33.79 -7.88 15.34
CA GLN A 382 32.39 -7.89 15.72
C GLN A 382 32.10 -8.98 16.73
N HIS A 383 31.31 -8.64 17.74
CA HIS A 383 31.07 -9.52 18.87
C HIS A 383 29.65 -9.36 19.41
N ILE A 384 29.11 -10.45 19.95
CA ILE A 384 28.00 -10.39 20.89
C ILE A 384 28.61 -10.10 22.27
N HIS A 385 28.20 -9.00 22.89
CA HIS A 385 28.55 -8.59 24.25
C HIS A 385 27.39 -8.82 25.20
N GLY A 386 27.71 -9.12 26.45
CA GLY A 386 26.72 -9.33 27.51
C GLY A 386 27.37 -9.50 28.88
N PHE A 387 26.55 -9.49 29.92
CA PHE A 387 27.02 -9.74 31.29
C PHE A 387 26.71 -11.17 31.71
N ALA A 388 27.70 -11.88 32.25
CA ALA A 388 27.43 -13.17 32.86
C ALA A 388 26.44 -13.04 34.04
N PRO A 389 25.55 -14.02 34.27
CA PRO A 389 24.59 -13.95 35.37
C PRO A 389 25.29 -13.83 36.73
N VAL A 390 24.88 -12.85 37.55
CA VAL A 390 25.40 -12.68 38.91
C VAL A 390 24.36 -13.20 39.89
N GLN A 391 24.67 -14.30 40.58
CA GLN A 391 23.75 -14.97 41.52
C GLN A 391 22.40 -15.36 40.89
N GLY A 392 22.40 -15.71 39.61
CA GLY A 392 21.20 -16.10 38.87
C GLY A 392 20.35 -14.91 38.37
N VAL A 393 20.80 -13.68 38.60
CA VAL A 393 20.18 -12.47 38.03
C VAL A 393 20.93 -12.11 36.75
N GLN A 394 20.20 -12.01 35.63
CA GLN A 394 20.74 -11.50 34.37
C GLN A 394 20.69 -9.98 34.35
N GLN A 395 21.71 -9.36 33.78
CA GLN A 395 21.79 -7.92 33.60
C GLN A 395 21.72 -7.61 32.11
N ASP A 396 20.90 -6.63 31.75
CA ASP A 396 20.73 -6.20 30.38
C ASP A 396 21.97 -5.43 29.93
N ALA A 397 22.60 -5.89 28.86
CA ALA A 397 23.56 -5.10 28.09
C ALA A 397 22.81 -4.02 27.33
N THR A 398 23.38 -2.81 27.31
CA THR A 398 22.79 -1.68 26.59
C THR A 398 23.83 -0.98 25.74
N CYS A 399 23.37 -0.35 24.66
CA CYS A 399 24.26 0.46 23.84
C CYS A 399 24.60 1.77 24.56
N PRO A 400 25.89 2.11 24.72
CA PRO A 400 26.31 3.36 25.34
C PRO A 400 25.89 4.55 24.48
N THR A 401 25.55 5.67 25.12
CA THR A 401 25.43 6.95 24.44
C THR A 401 26.79 7.65 24.39
N MET A 402 26.92 8.68 23.56
CA MET A 402 28.14 9.50 23.49
C MET A 402 28.45 10.26 24.79
N ASP A 403 27.52 10.33 25.75
CA ASP A 403 27.78 10.87 27.09
C ASP A 403 28.77 10.01 27.91
N ALA A 404 28.96 8.75 27.52
CA ALA A 404 29.96 7.86 28.11
C ALA A 404 31.38 8.14 27.59
N ALA A 405 31.52 8.92 26.52
CA ALA A 405 32.82 9.28 25.97
C ALA A 405 33.59 10.21 26.91
N GLY A 406 34.92 10.07 26.90
CA GLY A 406 35.82 10.92 27.66
C GLY A 406 35.86 12.37 27.16
N ALA A 407 36.83 13.13 27.70
CA ALA A 407 36.99 14.55 27.36
C ALA A 407 37.41 14.82 25.90
N ASP A 408 37.85 13.79 25.18
CA ASP A 408 38.16 13.81 23.75
C ASP A 408 36.94 13.56 22.85
N GLY A 409 35.78 13.23 23.43
CA GLY A 409 34.54 13.00 22.72
C GLY A 409 34.51 11.71 21.90
N ILE A 410 35.47 10.81 22.13
CA ILE A 410 35.55 9.52 21.45
C ILE A 410 35.23 8.43 22.48
N LEU A 411 34.20 7.63 22.20
CA LEU A 411 33.82 6.49 23.00
C LEU A 411 34.77 5.31 22.73
N THR A 412 35.64 5.01 23.70
CA THR A 412 36.56 3.87 23.62
C THR A 412 35.89 2.55 24.04
N LEU A 413 36.52 1.42 23.68
CA LEU A 413 36.11 0.09 24.18
C LEU A 413 36.04 0.06 25.72
N ALA A 414 37.01 0.66 26.41
CA ALA A 414 37.05 0.67 27.86
C ALA A 414 35.89 1.45 28.50
N GLU A 415 35.40 2.48 27.81
CA GLU A 415 34.25 3.29 28.24
C GLU A 415 32.90 2.65 27.88
N GLY A 416 32.86 1.84 26.81
CA GLY A 416 31.67 1.08 26.41
C GLY A 416 31.43 -0.20 27.22
N VAL A 417 32.49 -0.92 27.60
CA VAL A 417 32.40 -2.20 28.35
C VAL A 417 31.52 -2.13 29.61
N PRO A 418 31.50 -1.05 30.42
CA PRO A 418 30.57 -0.92 31.53
C PRO A 418 29.08 -1.02 31.17
N PHE A 419 28.70 -0.77 29.91
CA PHE A 419 27.32 -0.80 29.43
C PHE A 419 26.91 -2.13 28.84
N TYR A 420 27.80 -2.76 28.05
CA TYR A 420 27.49 -4.00 27.34
C TYR A 420 28.24 -5.24 27.83
N GLY A 421 29.22 -5.08 28.72
CA GLY A 421 29.95 -6.19 29.33
C GLY A 421 31.06 -6.78 28.45
N PRO A 422 31.69 -7.88 28.89
CA PRO A 422 32.71 -8.58 28.11
C PRO A 422 32.13 -9.25 26.86
N VAL A 423 33.03 -9.68 25.97
CA VAL A 423 32.68 -10.51 24.80
C VAL A 423 32.09 -11.84 25.28
N GLN A 424 30.91 -12.17 24.78
CA GLN A 424 30.24 -13.45 24.98
C GLN A 424 30.47 -14.39 23.80
N LEU A 425 30.44 -13.84 22.58
CA LEU A 425 30.75 -14.59 21.36
C LEU A 425 31.48 -13.69 20.36
N GLY A 426 32.62 -14.16 19.85
CA GLY A 426 33.32 -13.51 18.75
C GLY A 426 32.78 -13.97 17.41
N LEU A 427 32.35 -13.02 16.57
CA LEU A 427 31.79 -13.29 15.26
C LEU A 427 32.90 -13.30 14.19
N SER A 428 33.90 -14.16 14.40
CA SER A 428 35.00 -14.37 13.47
C SER A 428 34.50 -15.08 12.21
N VAL A 429 35.13 -14.82 11.07
CA VAL A 429 35.05 -15.68 9.89
C VAL A 429 35.78 -16.98 10.22
N SER A 430 37.09 -16.96 10.45
CA SER A 430 37.84 -18.17 10.79
C SER A 430 39.01 -17.88 11.71
N GLY A 431 39.11 -18.61 12.82
CA GLY A 431 40.14 -18.31 13.83
C GLY A 431 39.99 -16.87 14.31
N ASP A 432 41.03 -16.05 14.14
CA ASP A 432 41.03 -14.64 14.54
C ASP A 432 40.73 -13.68 13.36
N GLU A 433 40.27 -14.20 12.22
CA GLU A 433 39.90 -13.39 11.05
C GLU A 433 38.45 -12.90 11.16
N PHE A 434 38.22 -11.64 10.80
CA PHE A 434 36.92 -10.97 10.86
C PHE A 434 36.51 -10.46 9.47
N PRO A 435 35.21 -10.19 9.24
CA PRO A 435 34.75 -9.70 7.94
C PRO A 435 35.52 -8.45 7.49
N VAL A 436 35.75 -8.36 6.19
CA VAL A 436 36.46 -7.24 5.56
C VAL A 436 35.47 -6.50 4.68
N ALA A 437 35.35 -5.19 4.90
CA ALA A 437 34.51 -4.33 4.08
C ALA A 437 35.03 -4.25 2.64
N ASP A 438 34.12 -4.19 1.69
CA ASP A 438 34.44 -3.97 0.28
C ASP A 438 34.91 -2.52 0.03
N ALA A 439 35.07 -2.16 -1.25
CA ALA A 439 35.52 -0.81 -1.64
C ALA A 439 34.50 0.30 -1.31
N ASN A 440 33.23 -0.06 -1.08
CA ASN A 440 32.14 0.85 -0.75
C ASN A 440 31.89 0.92 0.76
N GLY A 441 32.60 0.14 1.58
CA GLY A 441 32.38 0.09 3.02
C GLY A 441 31.26 -0.86 3.45
N ASN A 442 30.90 -1.83 2.60
CA ASN A 442 29.86 -2.80 2.87
C ASN A 442 30.44 -4.19 3.13
N TYR A 443 29.82 -4.98 4.00
CA TYR A 443 30.08 -6.42 4.08
C TYR A 443 28.83 -7.22 4.45
N ILE A 444 28.83 -8.46 3.98
CA ILE A 444 27.90 -9.50 4.38
C ILE A 444 28.70 -10.56 5.15
N TYR A 445 28.24 -10.90 6.34
CA TYR A 445 28.82 -11.92 7.20
C TYR A 445 27.75 -12.95 7.54
N GLU A 446 28.04 -14.22 7.27
CA GLU A 446 27.16 -15.34 7.58
C GLU A 446 27.99 -16.48 8.19
N ARG A 447 27.62 -16.88 9.41
CA ARG A 447 28.30 -17.96 10.12
C ARG A 447 27.40 -18.71 11.07
N VAL A 448 27.56 -20.02 11.04
CA VAL A 448 27.02 -20.93 12.04
C VAL A 448 28.06 -21.22 13.11
N PHE A 449 27.72 -20.94 14.36
CA PHE A 449 28.46 -21.34 15.55
C PHE A 449 27.77 -22.52 16.23
N THR A 450 28.58 -23.43 16.78
CA THR A 450 28.09 -24.48 17.69
C THR A 450 28.85 -24.34 18.99
N LEU A 451 28.15 -23.87 20.03
CA LEU A 451 28.77 -23.58 21.31
C LEU A 451 28.88 -24.85 22.16
N SER A 452 29.98 -24.96 22.90
CA SER A 452 30.16 -25.99 23.92
C SER A 452 29.21 -25.77 25.10
N ALA A 453 29.03 -26.79 25.94
CA ALA A 453 28.20 -26.69 27.13
C ALA A 453 28.69 -25.59 28.10
N GLU A 454 30.00 -25.36 28.17
CA GLU A 454 30.61 -24.32 29.02
C GLU A 454 30.32 -22.91 28.48
N GLU A 455 30.41 -22.71 27.16
CA GLU A 455 30.05 -21.44 26.51
C GLU A 455 28.55 -21.16 26.69
N MET A 456 27.70 -22.19 26.55
CA MET A 456 26.27 -22.10 26.78
C MET A 456 25.90 -21.78 28.23
N GLU A 457 26.68 -22.21 29.22
CA GLU A 457 26.42 -21.90 30.64
C GLU A 457 26.77 -20.45 31.00
N ASN A 458 27.74 -19.87 30.29
CA ASN A 458 28.17 -18.48 30.50
C ASN A 458 27.38 -17.46 29.68
N LEU A 459 26.72 -17.90 28.60
CA LEU A 459 25.92 -17.05 27.73
C LEU A 459 24.57 -16.72 28.38
N THR A 460 24.31 -15.44 28.58
CA THR A 460 22.97 -14.93 28.93
C THR A 460 21.97 -15.10 27.79
N SER A 461 20.68 -14.96 28.11
CA SER A 461 19.67 -14.92 27.06
C SER A 461 20.01 -13.82 26.06
N LEU A 462 19.91 -14.11 24.76
CA LEU A 462 20.42 -13.20 23.73
C LEU A 462 19.67 -11.86 23.70
N ASP A 463 18.42 -11.81 24.15
CA ASP A 463 17.65 -10.57 24.34
C ASP A 463 18.20 -9.66 25.47
N LYS A 464 19.22 -10.11 26.19
CA LYS A 464 19.98 -9.34 27.19
C LYS A 464 21.37 -8.95 26.71
N ASN A 465 21.67 -9.19 25.43
CA ASN A 465 22.97 -8.97 24.83
C ASN A 465 22.87 -7.88 23.75
N VAL A 466 24.03 -7.36 23.37
CA VAL A 466 24.17 -6.45 22.23
C VAL A 466 25.14 -7.01 21.22
N ILE A 467 25.02 -6.59 19.97
CA ILE A 467 26.07 -6.74 18.96
C ILE A 467 26.83 -5.44 18.88
N VAL A 468 28.16 -5.52 18.94
CA VAL A 468 29.07 -4.37 18.75
C VAL A 468 29.98 -4.65 17.57
N ILE A 469 30.03 -3.71 16.63
CA ILE A 469 30.98 -3.68 15.52
C ILE A 469 32.05 -2.66 15.85
N HIS A 470 33.30 -2.99 15.53
CA HIS A 470 34.46 -2.15 15.77
C HIS A 470 35.23 -1.87 14.48
N GLY A 471 36.07 -0.83 14.51
CA GLY A 471 36.99 -0.50 13.43
C GLY A 471 36.66 0.83 12.78
N LEU A 472 37.38 1.89 13.19
CA LEU A 472 37.31 3.22 12.60
C LEU A 472 38.72 3.75 12.36
N ASP A 473 38.99 4.28 11.16
CA ASP A 473 40.21 5.03 10.83
C ASP A 473 41.52 4.38 11.32
N GLY A 474 41.65 3.06 11.14
CA GLY A 474 42.84 2.30 11.54
C GLY A 474 42.91 1.89 13.01
N ASN A 475 41.90 2.23 13.83
CA ASN A 475 41.73 1.68 15.18
C ASN A 475 40.71 0.52 15.16
N ALA A 476 41.23 -0.71 15.12
CA ALA A 476 40.42 -1.92 15.04
C ALA A 476 39.49 -2.17 16.24
N THR A 477 39.76 -1.56 17.40
CA THR A 477 39.00 -1.83 18.63
C THR A 477 37.96 -0.77 18.96
N LEU A 478 37.97 0.35 18.24
CA LEU A 478 37.03 1.43 18.50
C LEU A 478 35.61 1.00 18.11
N PRO A 479 34.62 1.03 19.02
CA PRO A 479 33.24 0.73 18.68
C PRO A 479 32.71 1.70 17.62
N VAL A 480 32.07 1.19 16.58
CA VAL A 480 31.49 1.99 15.49
C VAL A 480 30.00 1.79 15.34
N ALA A 481 29.45 0.67 15.79
CA ALA A 481 28.01 0.48 15.86
C ALA A 481 27.64 -0.44 17.02
N CYS A 482 26.46 -0.25 17.58
CA CYS A 482 25.89 -1.10 18.62
C CYS A 482 24.38 -1.28 18.45
N GLY A 483 23.89 -2.50 18.65
CA GLY A 483 22.46 -2.82 18.65
C GLY A 483 22.08 -3.81 19.75
N GLU A 484 21.03 -3.51 20.50
CA GLU A 484 20.41 -4.43 21.46
C GLU A 484 19.62 -5.51 20.72
N LEU A 485 19.92 -6.76 21.01
CA LEU A 485 19.22 -7.89 20.42
C LEU A 485 17.82 -8.00 21.04
N THR A 486 16.81 -8.13 20.19
CA THR A 486 15.43 -8.37 20.61
C THR A 486 14.97 -9.71 20.08
N LEU A 487 14.37 -10.52 20.95
CA LEU A 487 13.69 -11.75 20.55
C LEU A 487 12.49 -11.37 19.68
N VAL A 488 12.46 -11.90 18.47
CA VAL A 488 11.29 -11.90 17.59
C VAL A 488 10.71 -13.31 17.68
N GLN A 489 9.41 -13.39 17.99
CA GLN A 489 8.62 -14.62 18.02
C GLN A 489 7.38 -14.44 17.15
#